data_AF-A0A1F7Z2M3-F1
#
_entry.id   AF-A0A1F7Z2M3-F1
#
_cell.length_a   1.000
_cell.length_b   1.000
_cell.length_c   1.000
_cell.angle_alpha   90.00
_cell.angle_beta   90.00
_cell.angle_gamma   90.00
#
_symmetry.space_group_name_H-M   'P 1'
#
loop_
_entity.id
_entity.type
_entity.pdbx_description
1 polymer ?
#
loop_
_entity_poly.entity_id
_entity_poly.type
_entity_poly.pdbx_seq_one_letter_code
_entity_poly.pdbx_strand_id
1 'polypeptide(L)'
;MDDKELLDRANDVLLANLFEVRLNGSVYRRTVPSKEFYVHQWNWDSATHAMGLVYVDEQRAFDELFSLCAGQWENGLIAQITFNPNETKYFPGPQFWGTGKFANGEIITSGITQPPLLGISFAHIYVSTKNSVIKKRLIEEIFAKSN
;
A
#
# COMPACT_ATOMS: atom_id res chain seq x y z
N MET A 1 -15.33 17.99 19.75
CA MET A 1 -15.28 17.03 18.65
C MET A 1 -16.20 15.90 19.03
N ASP A 2 -17.29 15.73 18.27
CA ASP A 2 -18.12 14.53 18.38
C ASP A 2 -17.53 13.41 17.49
N ASP A 3 -18.05 12.20 17.63
CA ASP A 3 -17.55 11.02 16.92
C ASP A 3 -17.63 11.18 15.39
N LYS A 4 -18.63 11.92 14.90
CA LYS A 4 -18.80 12.16 13.46
C LYS A 4 -17.71 13.09 12.93
N GLU A 5 -17.46 14.20 13.63
CA GLU A 5 -16.39 15.13 13.27
C GLU A 5 -15.01 14.44 13.29
N LEU A 6 -14.78 13.54 14.25
CA LEU A 6 -13.54 12.75 14.33
C LEU A 6 -13.39 11.83 13.11
N LEU A 7 -14.45 11.10 12.74
CA LEU A 7 -14.44 10.19 11.60
C LEU A 7 -14.26 10.94 10.27
N ASP A 8 -14.96 12.05 10.08
CA ASP A 8 -14.85 12.87 8.88
C ASP A 8 -13.40 13.37 8.70
N ARG A 9 -12.78 13.87 9.78
CA ARG A 9 -11.38 14.31 9.75
C ARG A 9 -10.38 13.17 9.53
N ALA A 10 -10.62 11.99 10.10
CA ALA A 10 -9.78 10.83 9.88
C ALA A 10 -9.82 10.38 8.40
N ASN A 11 -11.01 10.41 7.79
CA ASN A 11 -11.21 10.10 6.38
C ASN A 11 -10.49 11.11 5.48
N ASP A 12 -10.61 12.41 5.79
CA ASP A 12 -9.94 13.47 5.05
C ASP A 12 -8.41 13.28 5.04
N VAL A 13 -7.82 12.86 6.16
CA VAL A 13 -6.37 12.57 6.23
C VAL A 13 -5.98 11.40 5.33
N LEU A 14 -6.72 10.29 5.39
CA LEU A 14 -6.44 9.12 4.54
C LEU A 14 -6.56 9.46 3.05
N LEU A 15 -7.62 10.16 2.66
CA LEU A 15 -7.88 10.52 1.27
C LEU A 15 -6.90 11.58 0.77
N ALA A 16 -6.55 12.57 1.60
CA ALA A 16 -5.58 13.59 1.22
C ALA A 16 -4.21 12.99 0.94
N ASN A 17 -3.79 11.94 1.65
CA ASN A 17 -2.48 11.31 1.52
C ASN A 17 -2.36 10.31 0.36
N LEU A 18 -3.39 10.19 -0.47
CA LEU A 18 -3.33 9.41 -1.70
C LEU A 18 -2.34 10.02 -2.70
N PHE A 19 -1.56 9.16 -3.34
CA PHE A 19 -0.89 9.44 -4.61
C PHE A 19 -1.09 8.28 -5.59
N GLU A 20 -1.07 8.60 -6.89
CA GLU A 20 -1.23 7.63 -7.96
C GLU A 20 0.04 7.60 -8.82
N VAL A 21 0.46 6.40 -9.21
CA VAL A 21 1.58 6.19 -10.13
C VAL A 21 1.17 5.22 -11.23
N ARG A 22 1.66 5.46 -12.44
CA ARG A 22 1.51 4.54 -13.56
C ARG A 22 2.83 3.83 -13.76
N LEU A 23 2.83 2.52 -13.54
CA LEU A 23 4.02 1.68 -13.63
C LEU A 23 3.61 0.38 -14.34
N ASN A 24 4.45 -0.14 -15.22
CA ASN A 24 4.19 -1.40 -15.94
C ASN A 24 2.83 -1.41 -16.68
N GLY A 25 2.41 -0.27 -17.24
CA GLY A 25 1.10 -0.12 -17.90
C GLY A 25 -0.12 -0.20 -16.97
N SER A 26 0.10 -0.29 -15.66
CA SER A 26 -0.94 -0.38 -14.62
C SER A 26 -0.97 0.88 -13.75
N VAL A 27 -2.12 1.15 -13.15
CA VAL A 27 -2.30 2.24 -12.18
C VAL A 27 -2.18 1.68 -10.77
N TYR A 28 -1.32 2.27 -9.95
CA TYR A 28 -1.17 1.95 -8.54
C TYR A 28 -1.53 3.16 -7.69
N ARG A 29 -2.44 2.96 -6.75
CA ARG A 29 -2.88 3.98 -5.79
C ARG A 29 -2.39 3.64 -4.41
N ARG A 30 -1.67 4.58 -3.81
CA ARG A 30 -0.86 4.39 -2.60
C ARG A 30 -1.12 5.52 -1.63
N THR A 31 -1.02 5.24 -0.33
CA THR A 31 -1.23 6.25 0.70
C THR A 31 0.09 6.50 1.43
N VAL A 32 0.58 7.75 1.41
CA VAL A 32 1.78 8.13 2.17
C VAL A 32 1.45 8.30 3.65
N PRO A 33 2.33 7.89 4.58
CA PRO A 33 2.15 8.23 6.00
C PRO A 33 2.20 9.75 6.24
N SER A 34 2.99 10.47 5.45
CA SER A 34 3.09 11.93 5.51
C SER A 34 3.57 12.51 4.18
N LYS A 35 2.89 13.56 3.69
CA LYS A 35 3.30 14.31 2.50
C LYS A 35 4.62 15.07 2.65
N GLU A 36 5.07 15.30 3.88
CA GLU A 36 6.28 16.06 4.17
C GLU A 36 7.46 15.14 4.45
N PHE A 37 7.25 14.13 5.31
CA PHE A 37 8.36 13.35 5.88
C PHE A 37 8.45 11.91 5.35
N TYR A 38 7.34 11.31 4.95
CA TYR A 38 7.26 9.89 4.57
C TYR A 38 6.55 9.76 3.22
N VAL A 39 7.21 10.24 2.17
CA VAL A 39 6.62 10.50 0.84
C VAL A 39 6.55 9.26 -0.08
N HIS A 40 6.58 8.07 0.51
CA HIS A 40 6.57 6.79 -0.19
C HIS A 40 5.50 5.86 0.39
N GLN A 41 5.21 4.76 -0.30
CA GLN A 41 4.36 3.73 0.27
C GLN A 41 5.19 2.88 1.24
N TRP A 42 4.70 2.71 2.47
CA TRP A 42 5.36 1.92 3.50
C TRP A 42 4.56 0.68 3.84
N ASN A 43 5.22 -0.45 4.07
CA ASN A 43 4.58 -1.76 4.20
C ASN A 43 3.54 -1.81 5.32
N TRP A 44 3.98 -1.67 6.57
CA TRP A 44 3.07 -1.79 7.71
C TRP A 44 2.06 -0.62 7.79
N ASP A 45 2.43 0.59 7.36
CA ASP A 45 1.54 1.75 7.30
C ASP A 45 0.42 1.49 6.29
N SER A 46 0.76 0.98 5.09
CA SER A 46 -0.24 0.62 4.07
C SER A 46 -1.19 -0.47 4.55
N ALA A 47 -0.69 -1.45 5.29
CA ALA A 47 -1.53 -2.46 5.92
C ALA A 47 -2.54 -1.81 6.89
N THR A 48 -2.11 -0.85 7.71
CA THR A 48 -2.99 -0.11 8.62
C THR A 48 -3.93 0.86 7.88
N HIS A 49 -3.45 1.58 6.87
CA HIS A 49 -4.27 2.46 6.02
C HIS A 49 -5.41 1.68 5.38
N ALA A 50 -5.13 0.50 4.84
CA ALA A 50 -6.14 -0.34 4.19
C ALA A 50 -7.24 -0.82 5.16
N MET A 51 -6.90 -1.07 6.43
CA MET A 51 -7.89 -1.39 7.47
C MET A 51 -8.84 -0.20 7.73
N GLY A 52 -8.36 1.04 7.66
CA GLY A 52 -9.22 2.23 7.76
C GLY A 52 -10.02 2.47 6.48
N LEU A 53 -9.37 2.36 5.33
CA LEU A 53 -9.96 2.61 4.02
C LEU A 53 -11.17 1.73 3.72
N VAL A 54 -11.26 0.51 4.25
CA VAL A 54 -12.42 -0.37 3.98
C VAL A 54 -13.76 0.23 4.43
N TYR A 55 -13.74 1.14 5.40
CA TYR A 55 -14.93 1.83 5.90
C TYR A 55 -15.25 3.12 5.14
N VAL A 56 -14.34 3.59 4.28
CA VAL A 56 -14.44 4.85 3.53
C VAL A 56 -14.65 4.56 2.04
N ASP A 57 -13.80 3.72 1.48
CA ASP A 57 -13.78 3.30 0.09
C ASP A 57 -13.17 1.87 -0.01
N GLU A 58 -14.05 0.87 -0.17
CA GLU A 58 -13.67 -0.54 -0.27
C GLU A 58 -12.72 -0.82 -1.45
N GLN A 59 -12.82 -0.08 -2.55
CA GLN A 59 -11.92 -0.22 -3.70
C GLN A 59 -10.53 0.31 -3.37
N ARG A 60 -10.44 1.43 -2.63
CA ARG A 60 -9.15 1.96 -2.18
C ARG A 60 -8.45 1.07 -1.16
N ALA A 61 -9.18 0.40 -0.28
CA ALA A 61 -8.61 -0.59 0.63
C ALA A 61 -7.94 -1.74 -0.15
N PHE A 62 -8.59 -2.26 -1.18
CA PHE A 62 -8.01 -3.26 -2.08
C PHE A 62 -6.79 -2.70 -2.83
N ASP A 63 -6.93 -1.53 -3.47
CA ASP A 63 -5.88 -0.92 -4.30
C ASP A 63 -4.58 -0.69 -3.48
N GLU A 64 -4.71 -0.33 -2.20
CA GLU A 64 -3.57 -0.13 -1.29
C GLU A 64 -2.77 -1.44 -1.10
N LEU A 65 -3.45 -2.55 -0.76
CA LEU A 65 -2.81 -3.86 -0.60
C LEU A 65 -2.29 -4.41 -1.93
N PHE A 66 -3.05 -4.24 -3.01
CA PHE A 66 -2.65 -4.66 -4.36
C PHE A 66 -1.36 -3.96 -4.79
N SER A 67 -1.26 -2.64 -4.57
CA SER A 67 -0.04 -1.88 -4.84
C SER A 67 1.15 -2.35 -3.99
N LEU A 68 0.92 -2.63 -2.71
CA LEU A 68 1.99 -3.12 -1.83
C LEU A 68 2.53 -4.48 -2.30
N CYS A 69 1.64 -5.41 -2.66
CA CYS A 69 2.04 -6.74 -3.13
C CYS A 69 2.66 -6.70 -4.54
N ALA A 70 2.40 -5.67 -5.34
CA ALA A 70 3.01 -5.54 -6.66
C ALA A 70 4.54 -5.35 -6.60
N GLY A 71 5.07 -4.82 -5.48
CA GLY A 71 6.50 -4.69 -5.22
C GLY A 71 7.16 -5.93 -4.60
N GLN A 72 6.45 -7.04 -4.46
CA GLN A 72 7.00 -8.27 -3.88
C GLN A 72 8.15 -8.83 -4.74
N TRP A 73 9.25 -9.21 -4.10
CA TRP A 73 10.39 -9.84 -4.74
C TRP A 73 10.08 -11.30 -5.08
N GLU A 74 10.82 -11.89 -6.02
CA GLU A 74 10.67 -13.30 -6.43
C GLU A 74 10.79 -14.30 -5.27
N ASN A 75 11.55 -13.96 -4.23
CA ASN A 75 11.72 -14.79 -3.04
C ASN A 75 10.64 -14.58 -1.96
N GLY A 76 9.59 -13.81 -2.27
CA GLY A 76 8.46 -13.52 -1.38
C GLY A 76 8.64 -12.31 -0.48
N LEU A 77 9.80 -11.63 -0.49
CA LEU A 77 10.03 -10.44 0.34
C LEU A 77 9.13 -9.28 -0.09
N ILE A 78 8.36 -8.74 0.87
CA ILE A 78 7.66 -7.47 0.72
C ILE A 78 8.46 -6.41 1.48
N ALA A 79 9.09 -5.53 0.74
CA ALA A 79 9.99 -4.52 1.28
C ALA A 79 9.25 -3.47 2.12
N GLN A 80 9.94 -2.87 3.08
CA GLN A 80 9.39 -1.83 3.96
C GLN A 80 8.96 -0.57 3.19
N ILE A 81 9.63 -0.23 2.09
CA ILE A 81 9.32 0.95 1.26
C ILE A 81 9.13 0.51 -0.18
N THR A 82 8.04 0.95 -0.80
CA THR A 82 7.90 1.01 -2.26
C THR A 82 8.00 2.48 -2.69
N PHE A 83 9.03 2.79 -3.47
CA PHE A 83 9.37 4.19 -3.79
C PHE A 83 8.32 4.83 -4.69
N ASN A 84 8.03 6.10 -4.41
CA ASN A 84 7.30 6.97 -5.30
C ASN A 84 8.30 7.54 -6.33
N PRO A 85 8.19 7.23 -7.63
CA PRO A 85 9.11 7.72 -8.66
C PRO A 85 9.05 9.24 -8.84
N ASN A 86 7.98 9.89 -8.37
CA ASN A 86 7.81 11.34 -8.44
C ASN A 86 8.41 12.08 -7.23
N GLU A 87 9.07 11.37 -6.31
CA GLU A 87 9.61 11.96 -5.07
C GLU A 87 11.09 11.62 -4.86
N THR A 88 11.86 12.64 -4.43
CA THR A 88 13.31 12.53 -4.22
C THR A 88 13.77 13.02 -2.84
N LYS A 89 12.84 13.46 -1.99
CA LYS A 89 13.14 14.15 -0.72
C LYS A 89 13.56 13.21 0.41
N TYR A 90 13.15 11.94 0.37
CA TYR A 90 13.39 10.98 1.42
C TYR A 90 14.77 10.32 1.28
N PHE A 91 15.51 10.22 2.38
CA PHE A 91 16.76 9.49 2.46
C PHE A 91 16.70 8.43 3.56
N PRO A 92 17.18 7.18 3.33
CA PRO A 92 17.83 6.68 2.12
C PRO A 92 16.86 6.42 0.95
N GLY A 93 17.18 6.99 -0.22
CA GLY A 93 16.42 6.86 -1.46
C GLY A 93 16.83 5.65 -2.33
N PRO A 94 16.15 5.40 -3.47
CA PRO A 94 16.32 4.18 -4.26
C PRO A 94 17.74 3.92 -4.75
N GLN A 95 18.49 4.98 -5.12
CA GLN A 95 19.89 4.85 -5.56
C GLN A 95 20.81 4.38 -4.43
N PHE A 96 20.55 4.80 -3.20
CA PHE A 96 21.31 4.36 -2.03
C PHE A 96 21.03 2.89 -1.71
N TRP A 97 19.79 2.45 -1.83
CA TRP A 97 19.42 1.05 -1.62
C TRP A 97 19.98 0.11 -2.70
N GLY A 98 20.10 0.56 -3.95
CA GLY A 98 20.74 -0.23 -5.02
C GLY A 98 20.01 -1.54 -5.35
N THR A 99 18.71 -1.60 -5.08
CA THR A 99 17.86 -2.80 -5.17
C THR A 99 17.22 -3.00 -6.53
N GLY A 100 17.54 -2.17 -7.54
CA GLY A 100 16.90 -2.22 -8.86
C GLY A 100 16.94 -3.59 -9.55
N LYS A 101 17.94 -4.42 -9.26
CA LYS A 101 18.03 -5.80 -9.77
C LYS A 101 16.97 -6.76 -9.22
N PHE A 102 16.28 -6.38 -8.13
CA PHE A 102 15.19 -7.13 -7.51
C PHE A 102 13.82 -6.48 -7.79
N ALA A 103 13.79 -5.43 -8.61
CA ALA A 103 12.56 -4.71 -8.93
C ALA A 103 11.62 -5.59 -9.75
N ASN A 104 10.32 -5.45 -9.48
CA ASN A 104 9.27 -6.02 -10.32
C ASN A 104 8.87 -5.02 -11.41
N GLY A 105 9.53 -5.12 -12.57
CA GLY A 105 9.43 -4.11 -13.63
C GLY A 105 9.92 -2.75 -13.13
N GLU A 106 9.07 -1.72 -13.24
CA GLU A 106 9.38 -0.34 -12.84
C GLU A 106 9.18 -0.07 -11.32
N ILE A 107 8.75 -1.08 -10.54
CA ILE A 107 8.48 -0.91 -9.11
C ILE A 107 9.76 -1.12 -8.30
N ILE A 108 10.38 -0.01 -7.89
CA ILE A 108 11.59 -0.02 -7.06
C ILE A 108 11.21 0.01 -5.58
N THR A 109 11.86 -0.85 -4.78
CA THR A 109 11.63 -0.96 -3.33
C THR A 109 12.92 -0.82 -2.53
N SER A 110 12.85 -0.64 -1.20
CA SER A 110 14.01 -0.85 -0.32
C SER A 110 14.44 -2.32 -0.25
N GLY A 111 15.48 -2.64 0.52
CA GLY A 111 16.03 -4.00 0.64
C GLY A 111 15.76 -4.75 1.95
N ILE A 112 15.01 -4.15 2.88
CA ILE A 112 14.60 -4.79 4.15
C ILE A 112 13.08 -4.83 4.26
N THR A 113 12.57 -5.68 5.16
CA THR A 113 11.13 -5.84 5.43
C THR A 113 10.67 -5.07 6.68
N GLN A 114 9.38 -5.14 6.99
CA GLN A 114 8.73 -4.59 8.18
C GLN A 114 7.81 -5.65 8.81
N PRO A 115 7.25 -5.41 10.02
CA PRO A 115 6.34 -6.36 10.66
C PRO A 115 5.19 -6.81 9.73
N PRO A 116 4.84 -8.11 9.73
CA PRO A 116 3.97 -8.71 8.72
C PRO A 116 2.47 -8.46 8.99
N LEU A 117 2.04 -7.20 8.97
CA LEU A 117 0.64 -6.82 9.18
C LEU A 117 -0.26 -7.08 7.96
N LEU A 118 0.31 -7.39 6.80
CA LEU A 118 -0.43 -7.63 5.56
C LEU A 118 -1.53 -8.70 5.73
N GLY A 119 -1.22 -9.84 6.38
CA GLY A 119 -2.20 -10.91 6.59
C GLY A 119 -3.36 -10.49 7.50
N ILE A 120 -3.08 -9.69 8.54
CA ILE A 120 -4.10 -9.14 9.43
C ILE A 120 -4.97 -8.14 8.68
N SER A 121 -4.35 -7.27 7.86
CA SER A 121 -5.06 -6.29 7.04
C SER A 121 -5.94 -6.96 6.01
N PHE A 122 -5.42 -7.95 5.30
CA PHE A 122 -6.17 -8.78 4.36
C PHE A 122 -7.40 -9.38 5.02
N ALA A 123 -7.23 -10.06 6.17
CA ALA A 123 -8.32 -10.70 6.88
C ALA A 123 -9.37 -9.67 7.34
N HIS A 124 -8.92 -8.52 7.83
CA HIS A 124 -9.80 -7.43 8.25
C HIS A 124 -10.64 -6.90 7.10
N ILE A 125 -10.03 -6.60 5.95
CA ILE A 125 -10.74 -6.12 4.76
C ILE A 125 -11.70 -7.18 4.26
N TYR A 126 -11.25 -8.44 4.15
CA TYR A 126 -12.07 -9.55 3.65
C TYR A 126 -13.34 -9.78 4.48
N VAL A 127 -13.23 -9.65 5.82
CA VAL A 127 -14.39 -9.77 6.72
C VAL A 127 -15.28 -8.52 6.66
N SER A 128 -14.69 -7.33 6.57
CA SER A 128 -15.41 -6.06 6.66
C SER A 128 -16.10 -5.62 5.36
N THR A 129 -15.51 -5.94 4.21
CA THR A 129 -16.04 -5.60 2.88
C THR A 129 -17.39 -6.28 2.64
N LYS A 130 -18.36 -5.52 2.13
CA LYS A 130 -19.65 -6.05 1.67
C LYS A 130 -19.63 -6.35 0.17
N ASN A 131 -18.63 -5.84 -0.54
CA ASN A 131 -18.45 -6.02 -1.96
C ASN A 131 -17.88 -7.41 -2.31
N SER A 132 -18.70 -8.27 -2.92
CA SER A 132 -18.31 -9.62 -3.33
C SER A 132 -17.22 -9.63 -4.42
N VAL A 133 -17.16 -8.60 -5.26
CA VAL A 133 -16.08 -8.43 -6.25
C VAL A 133 -14.75 -8.20 -5.54
N ILE A 134 -14.71 -7.33 -4.53
CA ILE A 134 -13.50 -7.09 -3.74
C ILE A 134 -13.04 -8.36 -3.01
N LYS A 135 -13.96 -9.13 -2.42
CA LYS A 135 -13.61 -10.43 -1.79
C LYS A 135 -12.94 -11.39 -2.77
N LYS A 136 -13.49 -11.52 -3.97
CA LYS A 136 -12.94 -12.37 -5.02
C LYS A 136 -11.54 -11.90 -5.43
N ARG A 137 -11.39 -10.60 -5.69
CA ARG A 137 -10.11 -10.00 -6.10
C ARG A 137 -9.03 -10.11 -5.02
N LEU A 138 -9.38 -9.96 -3.74
CA LEU A 138 -8.46 -10.19 -2.63
C LEU A 138 -7.84 -11.61 -2.74
N ILE A 139 -8.66 -12.63 -2.94
CA ILE A 139 -8.18 -14.02 -3.07
C ILE A 139 -7.33 -14.19 -4.33
N GLU A 140 -7.84 -13.74 -5.48
CA GLU A 140 -7.23 -14.02 -6.78
C GLU A 140 -5.97 -13.19 -7.06
N GLU A 141 -5.90 -11.94 -6.58
CA GLU A 141 -4.85 -10.99 -6.96
C GLU A 141 -3.83 -10.74 -5.84
N ILE A 142 -4.20 -10.98 -4.58
CA ILE A 142 -3.31 -10.76 -3.42
C ILE A 142 -2.89 -12.10 -2.80
N PHE A 143 -3.85 -12.96 -2.43
CA PHE A 143 -3.53 -14.24 -1.79
C PHE A 143 -2.84 -15.22 -2.74
N ALA A 144 -3.37 -15.39 -3.97
CA ALA A 144 -2.85 -16.36 -4.93
C ALA A 144 -1.45 -16.02 -5.48
N LYS A 145 -1.02 -14.75 -5.42
CA LYS A 145 0.35 -14.34 -5.79
C LYS A 145 1.41 -14.73 -4.76
N SER A 146 1.02 -15.10 -3.55
CA SER A 146 1.93 -15.36 -2.43
C SER A 146 2.33 -16.83 -2.28
N ASN A 147 1.88 -17.71 -3.20
CA ASN A 147 2.20 -19.15 -3.24
C ASN A 147 2.84 -19.51 -4.59
#